data_AF-A0A015LFR5-F1
#
_entry.id   AF-A0A015LFR5-F1
#
_cell.length_a   1.000
_cell.length_b   1.000
_cell.length_c   1.000
_cell.angle_alpha   90.00
_cell.angle_beta   90.00
_cell.angle_gamma   90.00
#
_symmetry.space_group_name_H-M   'P 1'
#
loop_
_entity.id
_entity.type
_entity.pdbx_description
1 polymer ?
#
loop_
_entity_poly.entity_id
_entity_poly.type
_entity_poly.pdbx_seq_one_letter_code
_entity_poly.pdbx_strand_id
1 'polypeptide(L)'
;MQHLAKVSKKELLLNYQGQNVYVTQENIRNRLNFPICFIHGDKNVVFDIKSTKKSYDALRLVNGADNYVYNEINNYGHLDVWWGTNANEDVFPKVLNHLEETQHLWGYTAQHPSNGFQPFDDS
;
A
#
# COMPACT_ATOMS: atom_id res chain seq x y z
N MET A 1 14.96 -11.61 -23.12
CA MET A 1 13.59 -11.25 -23.56
C MET A 1 12.51 -12.28 -23.18
N GLN A 2 12.77 -13.59 -23.06
CA GLN A 2 11.72 -14.58 -22.78
C GLN A 2 10.99 -14.42 -21.44
N HIS A 3 11.68 -13.92 -20.39
CA HIS A 3 11.07 -13.73 -19.07
C HIS A 3 10.06 -12.59 -19.03
N LEU A 4 10.40 -11.42 -19.58
CA LEU A 4 9.47 -10.29 -19.70
C LEU A 4 8.21 -10.68 -20.47
N ALA A 5 8.33 -11.43 -21.57
CA ALA A 5 7.17 -11.93 -22.31
C ALA A 5 6.27 -12.84 -21.47
N LYS A 6 6.82 -13.66 -20.57
CA LYS A 6 6.04 -14.49 -19.65
C LYS A 6 5.33 -13.65 -18.57
N VAL A 7 6.04 -12.67 -18.00
CA VAL A 7 5.48 -11.71 -17.02
C VAL A 7 4.31 -10.94 -17.64
N SER A 8 4.50 -10.36 -18.83
CA SER A 8 3.46 -9.60 -19.53
C SER A 8 2.25 -10.46 -19.88
N LYS A 9 2.45 -11.70 -20.36
CA LYS A 9 1.33 -12.60 -20.70
C LYS A 9 0.54 -13.06 -19.49
N LYS A 10 1.20 -13.25 -18.34
CA LYS A 10 0.55 -13.71 -17.12
C LYS A 10 -0.01 -12.56 -16.27
N GLU A 11 0.37 -11.32 -16.57
CA GLU A 11 0.03 -10.13 -15.76
C GLU A 11 0.42 -10.29 -14.28
N LEU A 12 1.52 -11.01 -14.02
CA LEU A 12 2.01 -11.34 -12.68
C LEU A 12 3.50 -11.06 -12.56
N LEU A 13 3.91 -10.61 -11.36
CA LEU A 13 5.33 -10.57 -11.01
C LEU A 13 5.83 -12.00 -10.76
N LEU A 14 6.81 -12.43 -11.57
CA LEU A 14 7.36 -13.79 -11.52
C LEU A 14 8.84 -13.76 -11.21
N ASN A 15 9.35 -14.75 -10.48
CA ASN A 15 10.79 -14.92 -10.30
C ASN A 15 11.47 -15.30 -11.63
N TYR A 16 12.80 -15.39 -11.65
CA TYR A 16 13.56 -15.76 -12.85
C TYR A 16 13.11 -17.11 -13.47
N GLN A 17 12.63 -18.05 -12.65
CA GLN A 17 12.11 -19.34 -13.10
C GLN A 17 10.67 -19.28 -13.66
N GLY A 18 10.00 -18.13 -13.58
CA GLY A 18 8.63 -17.91 -14.09
C GLY A 18 7.52 -18.35 -13.12
N GLN A 19 7.84 -18.47 -11.83
CA GLN A 19 6.92 -18.87 -10.76
C GLN A 19 6.33 -17.63 -10.06
N ASN A 20 5.05 -17.70 -9.67
CA ASN A 20 4.38 -16.66 -8.87
C ASN A 20 4.69 -16.88 -7.38
N VAL A 21 5.75 -16.25 -6.89
CA VAL A 21 6.23 -16.42 -5.51
C VAL A 21 6.18 -15.12 -4.70
N TYR A 22 5.81 -14.00 -5.31
CA TYR A 22 5.84 -12.68 -4.69
C TYR A 22 4.45 -12.26 -4.18
N VAL A 23 3.47 -12.14 -5.07
CA VAL A 23 2.11 -11.66 -4.73
C VAL A 23 1.17 -12.85 -4.58
N THR A 24 1.42 -13.66 -3.54
CA THR A 24 0.56 -14.78 -3.14
C THR A 24 -0.35 -14.35 -1.98
N GLN A 25 -1.48 -15.01 -1.78
CA GLN A 25 -2.35 -14.71 -0.62
C GLN A 25 -1.62 -14.92 0.71
N GLU A 26 -0.75 -15.93 0.78
CA GLU A 26 0.08 -16.19 1.96
C GLU A 26 1.04 -15.02 2.24
N ASN A 27 1.74 -14.52 1.22
CA ASN A 27 2.62 -13.36 1.39
C ASN A 27 1.86 -12.08 1.73
N ILE A 28 0.67 -11.86 1.13
CA ILE A 28 -0.19 -10.73 1.49
C ILE A 28 -0.59 -10.83 2.98
N ARG A 29 -0.96 -12.01 3.45
CA ARG A 29 -1.34 -12.23 4.85
C ARG A 29 -0.18 -12.05 5.82
N ASN A 30 0.98 -12.61 5.48
CA ASN A 30 2.11 -12.64 6.39
C ASN A 30 2.95 -11.35 6.35
N ARG A 31 2.85 -10.55 5.28
CA ARG A 31 3.73 -9.38 5.08
C ARG A 31 3.03 -8.06 4.83
N LEU A 32 1.75 -8.06 4.47
CA LEU A 32 0.98 -6.84 4.15
C LEU A 32 -0.28 -6.71 5.01
N ASN A 33 -0.41 -7.51 6.08
CA ASN A 33 -1.50 -7.39 7.04
C ASN A 33 -1.19 -6.36 8.14
N PHE A 34 -0.89 -5.13 7.73
CA PHE A 34 -0.70 -3.98 8.61
C PHE A 34 -1.47 -2.78 8.03
N PRO A 35 -1.71 -1.72 8.81
CA PRO A 35 -2.38 -0.50 8.39
C PRO A 35 -1.77 0.14 7.15
N ILE A 36 -2.58 0.35 6.11
CA ILE A 36 -2.13 1.04 4.88
C ILE A 36 -3.17 2.08 4.46
N CYS A 37 -2.71 3.33 4.31
CA CYS A 37 -3.45 4.41 3.70
C CYS A 37 -3.08 4.54 2.22
N PHE A 38 -4.02 4.19 1.33
CA PHE A 38 -3.89 4.44 -0.10
C PHE A 38 -4.36 5.86 -0.42
N ILE A 39 -3.56 6.58 -1.21
CA ILE A 39 -3.85 7.94 -1.64
C ILE A 39 -3.60 8.01 -3.14
N HIS A 40 -4.57 8.55 -3.88
CA HIS A 40 -4.47 8.67 -5.34
C HIS A 40 -5.22 9.90 -5.82
N GLY A 41 -4.64 10.64 -6.76
CA GLY A 41 -5.28 11.80 -7.39
C GLY A 41 -6.05 11.41 -8.65
N ASP A 42 -7.28 11.91 -8.81
CA ASP A 42 -8.17 11.55 -9.93
C ASP A 42 -7.65 12.01 -11.31
N LYS A 43 -6.70 12.95 -11.36
CA LYS A 43 -6.01 13.43 -12.58
C LYS A 43 -4.63 12.80 -12.76
N ASN A 44 -4.28 11.76 -12.01
CA ASN A 44 -3.01 11.06 -12.20
C ASN A 44 -2.98 10.36 -13.57
N VAL A 45 -2.12 10.86 -14.46
CA VAL A 45 -1.90 10.30 -15.81
C VAL A 45 -0.72 9.31 -15.89
N VAL A 46 0.00 9.10 -14.78
CA VAL A 46 1.15 8.18 -14.70
C VAL A 46 0.67 6.78 -14.29
N PHE A 47 -0.21 6.71 -13.29
CA PHE A 47 -0.77 5.46 -12.79
C PHE A 47 -2.30 5.53 -12.76
N ASP A 48 -2.96 4.59 -13.43
CA ASP A 48 -4.42 4.47 -13.44
C ASP A 48 -4.95 4.20 -12.01
N ILE A 49 -5.98 4.95 -11.62
CA ILE A 49 -6.68 4.79 -10.36
C ILE A 49 -7.20 3.36 -10.14
N LYS A 50 -7.61 2.68 -11.21
CA LYS A 50 -8.06 1.28 -11.15
C LYS A 50 -6.96 0.34 -10.65
N SER A 51 -5.70 0.64 -10.95
CA SER A 51 -4.57 -0.19 -10.52
C SER A 51 -4.38 -0.12 -9.00
N THR A 52 -4.39 1.09 -8.44
CA THR A 52 -4.31 1.29 -6.99
C THR A 52 -5.51 0.67 -6.27
N LYS A 53 -6.71 0.82 -6.84
CA LYS A 53 -7.93 0.22 -6.28
C LYS A 53 -7.89 -1.30 -6.27
N LYS A 54 -7.34 -1.94 -7.31
CA LYS A 54 -7.13 -3.39 -7.35
C LYS A 54 -6.22 -3.87 -6.22
N SER A 55 -5.14 -3.14 -5.92
CA SER A 55 -4.26 -3.46 -4.79
C SER A 55 -5.00 -3.37 -3.46
N TYR A 56 -5.75 -2.28 -3.24
CA TYR A 56 -6.58 -2.10 -2.05
C TYR A 56 -7.60 -3.24 -1.88
N ASP A 57 -8.31 -3.60 -2.94
CA ASP A 57 -9.32 -4.68 -2.89
C ASP A 57 -8.69 -6.05 -2.67
N ALA A 58 -7.51 -6.31 -3.25
CA ALA A 58 -6.78 -7.56 -3.04
C ALA A 58 -6.34 -7.75 -1.58
N LEU A 59 -5.89 -6.68 -0.92
CA LEU A 59 -5.53 -6.72 0.50
C LEU A 59 -6.77 -7.01 1.36
N ARG A 60 -7.87 -6.30 1.11
CA ARG A 60 -9.13 -6.49 1.86
C ARG A 60 -9.72 -7.87 1.69
N LEU A 61 -9.61 -8.45 0.49
CA LEU A 61 -10.06 -9.81 0.22
C LEU A 61 -9.30 -10.86 1.06
N VAL A 62 -8.01 -10.66 1.31
CA VAL A 62 -7.17 -11.63 2.00
C VAL A 62 -7.13 -11.43 3.52
N ASN A 63 -7.14 -10.17 3.98
CA ASN A 63 -6.86 -9.79 5.36
C ASN A 63 -8.06 -9.18 6.10
N GLY A 64 -9.17 -8.87 5.41
CA GLY A 64 -10.29 -8.12 5.97
C GLY A 64 -10.16 -6.61 5.74
N ALA A 65 -11.22 -5.86 6.05
CA ALA A 65 -11.33 -4.45 5.67
C ALA A 65 -10.62 -3.47 6.63
N ASP A 66 -10.44 -3.86 7.89
CA ASP A 66 -10.30 -2.91 9.00
C ASP A 66 -8.97 -2.13 9.00
N ASN A 67 -7.93 -2.68 8.35
CA ASN A 67 -6.59 -2.07 8.33
C ASN A 67 -6.34 -1.17 7.11
N TYR A 68 -7.29 -1.01 6.19
CA TYR A 68 -7.02 -0.37 4.90
C TYR A 68 -7.98 0.78 4.64
N VAL A 69 -7.42 1.95 4.33
CA VAL A 69 -8.21 3.11 3.89
C VAL A 69 -7.80 3.52 2.48
N TYR A 70 -8.76 4.03 1.71
CA TYR A 70 -8.54 4.48 0.33
C TYR A 70 -9.06 5.91 0.16
N ASN A 71 -8.17 6.83 -0.21
CA ASN A 71 -8.46 8.22 -0.41
C ASN A 71 -8.20 8.60 -1.87
N GLU A 72 -9.28 8.96 -2.57
CA GLU A 72 -9.20 9.61 -3.88
C GLU A 72 -9.29 11.12 -3.70
N ILE A 73 -8.35 11.85 -4.29
CA ILE A 73 -8.25 13.31 -4.17
C ILE A 73 -8.62 13.95 -5.50
N ASN A 74 -9.69 14.74 -5.48
CA ASN A 74 -10.23 15.40 -6.67
C ASN A 74 -9.31 16.53 -7.15
N ASN A 75 -9.10 16.61 -8.46
CA ASN A 75 -8.26 17.58 -9.17
C ASN A 75 -6.77 17.45 -8.89
N TYR A 76 -6.30 16.29 -8.43
CA TYR A 76 -4.89 16.06 -8.12
C TYR A 76 -4.24 15.13 -9.15
N GLY A 77 -3.08 15.54 -9.66
CA GLY A 77 -2.18 14.73 -10.48
C GLY A 77 -1.31 13.78 -9.65
N HIS A 78 -0.32 13.16 -10.30
CA HIS A 78 0.54 12.15 -9.66
C HIS A 78 1.33 12.69 -8.46
N LEU A 79 1.95 13.86 -8.61
CA LEU A 79 2.80 14.44 -7.58
C LEU A 79 2.04 15.39 -6.66
N ASP A 80 0.85 15.84 -7.04
CA ASP A 80 0.09 16.82 -6.25
C ASP A 80 -0.30 16.27 -4.88
N VAL A 81 -0.49 14.94 -4.76
CA VAL A 81 -0.82 14.31 -3.47
C VAL A 81 0.33 14.37 -2.45
N TRP A 82 1.53 14.74 -2.89
CA TRP A 82 2.72 14.84 -2.05
C TRP A 82 3.35 16.24 -2.05
N TRP A 83 3.40 16.89 -3.21
CA TRP A 83 4.04 18.19 -3.45
C TRP A 83 3.09 19.29 -3.94
N GLY A 84 1.78 19.03 -3.98
CA GLY A 84 0.80 20.06 -4.33
C GLY A 84 0.74 21.15 -3.25
N THR A 85 0.49 22.40 -3.67
CA THR A 85 0.42 23.56 -2.77
C THR A 85 -0.60 23.39 -1.64
N ASN A 86 -1.67 22.63 -1.87
CA ASN A 86 -2.74 22.39 -0.90
C ASN A 86 -2.67 20.98 -0.26
N ALA A 87 -1.62 20.19 -0.53
CA ALA A 87 -1.51 18.82 -0.03
C ALA A 87 -1.49 18.75 1.51
N ASN A 88 -0.96 19.79 2.15
CA ASN A 88 -0.97 19.93 3.61
C ASN A 88 -2.37 20.11 4.20
N GLU A 89 -3.33 20.58 3.40
CA GLU A 89 -4.72 20.77 3.83
C GLU A 89 -5.58 19.57 3.41
N ASP A 90 -5.42 19.09 2.18
CA ASP A 90 -6.31 18.09 1.59
C ASP A 90 -5.86 16.64 1.84
N VAL A 91 -4.54 16.41 1.98
CA VAL A 91 -3.96 15.05 1.99
C VAL A 91 -3.38 14.69 3.34
N PHE A 92 -2.44 15.48 3.85
CA PHE A 92 -1.71 15.14 5.08
C PHE A 92 -2.59 14.95 6.32
N PRO A 93 -3.71 15.68 6.51
CA PRO A 93 -4.62 15.39 7.61
C PRO A 93 -5.22 13.99 7.53
N LYS A 94 -5.49 13.47 6.31
CA LYS A 94 -6.00 12.10 6.12
C LYS A 94 -4.95 11.06 6.49
N VAL A 95 -3.68 11.34 6.17
CA VAL A 95 -2.54 10.48 6.54
C VAL A 95 -2.34 10.48 8.05
N LEU A 96 -2.32 11.67 8.66
CA LEU A 96 -2.16 11.84 10.10
C LEU A 96 -3.27 11.11 10.86
N ASN A 97 -4.53 11.30 10.48
CA ASN A 97 -5.66 10.61 11.11
C ASN A 97 -5.47 9.09 11.07
N HIS A 98 -5.10 8.51 9.92
CA HIS A 98 -4.90 7.06 9.83
C HIS A 98 -3.73 6.58 10.70
N LEU A 99 -2.63 7.35 10.76
CA LEU A 99 -1.50 7.04 11.64
C LEU A 99 -1.92 7.09 13.11
N GLU A 100 -2.64 8.13 13.53
CA GLU A 100 -3.12 8.28 14.91
C GLU A 100 -4.12 7.20 15.30
N GLU A 101 -5.05 6.83 14.41
CA GLU A 101 -6.02 5.77 14.64
C GLU A 101 -5.35 4.39 14.78
N THR A 102 -4.23 4.16 14.09
CA THR A 102 -3.62 2.82 13.99
C THR A 102 -2.30 2.67 14.74
N GLN A 103 -1.78 3.73 15.36
CA GLN A 103 -0.52 3.73 16.12
C GLN A 103 -0.46 2.68 17.25
N HIS A 104 -1.61 2.24 17.76
CA HIS A 104 -1.70 1.25 18.84
C HIS A 104 -1.66 -0.20 18.31
N LEU A 105 -1.89 -0.39 17.01
CA LEU A 105 -1.90 -1.69 16.34
C LEU A 105 -0.50 -2.06 15.84
N TRP A 106 0.27 -1.07 15.35
CA TRP A 106 1.57 -1.28 14.70
C TRP A 106 2.58 -0.16 15.03
N GLY A 107 3.87 -0.48 14.95
CA GLY A 107 4.96 0.45 15.23
C GLY A 107 5.44 0.44 16.68
N TYR A 108 6.26 1.42 17.05
CA TYR A 108 6.91 1.50 18.37
C TYR A 108 5.94 1.63 19.55
N THR A 109 4.74 2.12 19.28
CA THR A 109 3.69 2.37 20.27
C THR A 109 2.68 1.22 20.39
N ALA A 110 2.84 0.15 19.59
CA ALA A 110 1.92 -0.98 19.62
C ALA A 110 2.00 -1.76 20.93
N GLN A 111 0.85 -2.08 21.53
CA GLN A 111 0.77 -2.78 22.82
C GLN A 111 0.91 -4.31 22.72
N HIS A 112 1.28 -4.84 21.54
CA HIS A 112 1.48 -6.27 21.33
C HIS A 112 2.91 -6.70 21.67
N PRO A 113 3.11 -7.90 22.26
CA PRO A 113 4.46 -8.46 22.40
C PRO A 113 5.04 -8.57 20.99
N SER A 114 6.24 -8.06 20.81
CA SER A 114 6.99 -8.02 19.55
C SER A 114 6.90 -9.34 18.79
N ASN A 115 5.94 -9.46 17.86
CA ASN A 115 5.88 -10.56 16.90
C ASN A 115 6.95 -10.30 15.82
N GLY A 116 8.21 -10.25 16.24
CA GLY A 116 9.37 -10.14 15.36
C GLY A 116 9.68 -8.74 14.81
N PHE A 117 8.95 -7.69 15.20
CA PHE A 117 9.39 -6.31 14.91
C PHE A 117 10.52 -5.94 15.88
N GLN A 118 11.75 -6.00 15.38
CA GLN A 118 12.91 -5.39 16.03
C GLN A 118 13.02 -3.97 15.44
N PRO A 119 12.92 -2.91 16.27
CA PRO A 119 13.35 -1.58 15.88
C PRO A 119 14.72 -1.64 15.20
N PHE A 120 14.94 -0.82 14.17
CA PHE A 120 16.30 -0.61 13.69
C PHE A 120 17.12 0.01 14.83
N ASP A 121 18.26 -0.60 15.14
CA ASP A 121 19.21 -0.09 16.11
C ASP A 121 19.96 1.09 15.46
N ASP A 122 19.67 2.31 15.89
CA ASP A 122 20.30 3.54 15.39
C ASP A 122 21.63 3.86 16.12
N SER A 123 22.30 2.84 16.68
CA SER A 123 23.62 2.97 17.34
C SER A 123 24.79 3.14 16.37
#